data_AF-A0A7H9K828-F1
#
_entry.id   AF-A0A7H9K828-F1
#
_cell.length_a   1.000
_cell.length_b   1.000
_cell.length_c   1.000
_cell.angle_alpha   90.00
_cell.angle_beta   90.00
_cell.angle_gamma   90.00
#
_symmetry.space_group_name_H-M   'P 1'
#
loop_
_entity.id
_entity.type
_entity.pdbx_description
1 polymer ?
#
loop_
_entity_poly.entity_id
_entity_poly.type
_entity_poly.pdbx_seq_one_letter_code
_entity_poly.pdbx_strand_id
1 'polypeptide(L)'
;MKKHGLSTTLIIGAALFSASTLADVSVDFNAKVLSTTCTVSVSNSGTVDLGTVSLGYFARGITAEQYFSGGQEFFIHLYNCSGSAPTGTTNLHLDFKPKSGAFAAGSRQIFPNEEANGAKNVGVVIFSTHDRSNMFNVWSPAGISRSTYTVNAQSMNNSTWAFYTRMQKIDNIASVTAGKVATSVLVDTWYD
;
A
#
# COMPACT_ATOMS: atom_id res chain seq x y z
N MET A 1 85.24 3.45 44.24
CA MET A 1 84.79 3.84 45.60
C MET A 1 83.76 4.96 45.47
N LYS A 2 82.62 4.85 46.21
CA LYS A 2 81.44 5.77 46.32
C LYS A 2 80.57 5.89 45.04
N LYS A 3 79.34 5.34 44.88
CA LYS A 3 78.06 5.31 45.66
C LYS A 3 77.53 6.71 46.01
N HIS A 4 76.27 7.11 45.77
CA HIS A 4 75.11 6.60 45.03
C HIS A 4 74.18 7.81 44.78
N GLY A 5 73.49 7.82 43.64
CA GLY A 5 72.57 8.88 43.22
C GLY A 5 71.22 8.87 43.95
N LEU A 6 70.66 10.07 44.01
CA LEU A 6 69.33 10.47 44.47
C LEU A 6 68.24 9.90 43.54
N SER A 7 67.21 9.23 44.07
CA SER A 7 66.06 8.77 43.28
C SER A 7 64.76 9.23 43.94
N THR A 8 64.00 10.02 43.17
CA THR A 8 62.80 10.75 43.56
C THR A 8 61.56 9.87 43.37
N THR A 9 60.68 9.86 44.38
CA THR A 9 59.50 8.99 44.47
C THR A 9 58.35 9.45 43.56
N LEU A 10 57.69 8.44 42.97
CA LEU A 10 56.64 8.43 41.96
C LEU A 10 55.23 8.59 42.58
N ILE A 11 54.34 9.38 41.98
CA ILE A 11 52.88 9.36 42.26
C ILE A 11 52.16 9.01 40.95
N ILE A 12 51.49 7.87 40.93
CA ILE A 12 50.72 7.33 39.80
C ILE A 12 49.25 7.73 39.98
N GLY A 13 48.73 8.54 39.06
CA GLY A 13 47.29 8.81 38.94
C GLY A 13 46.62 7.78 38.03
N ALA A 14 45.67 7.00 38.56
CA ALA A 14 44.93 6.00 37.82
C ALA A 14 43.91 6.65 36.87
N ALA A 15 44.03 6.37 35.57
CA ALA A 15 43.05 6.77 34.56
C ALA A 15 41.84 5.81 34.58
N LEU A 16 40.64 6.36 34.76
CA LEU A 16 39.36 5.65 34.62
C LEU A 16 39.09 5.39 33.13
N PHE A 17 39.27 4.15 32.68
CA PHE A 17 38.81 3.70 31.37
C PHE A 17 37.29 3.48 31.42
N SER A 18 36.54 4.33 30.73
CA SER A 18 35.13 4.06 30.44
C SER A 18 35.06 3.01 29.33
N ALA A 19 34.64 1.79 29.63
CA ALA A 19 34.34 0.78 28.63
C ALA A 19 33.02 1.13 27.94
N SER A 20 33.08 1.74 26.76
CA SER A 20 31.92 1.86 25.87
C SER A 20 31.62 0.49 25.26
N THR A 21 30.60 -0.19 25.77
CA THR A 21 30.05 -1.38 25.13
C THR A 21 29.27 -0.95 23.89
N LEU A 22 29.85 -1.13 22.71
CA LEU A 22 29.09 -1.11 21.47
C LEU A 22 28.30 -2.43 21.41
N ALA A 23 26.99 -2.35 21.58
CA ALA A 23 26.12 -3.47 21.25
C ALA A 23 26.14 -3.63 19.72
N ASP A 24 26.74 -4.72 19.25
CA ASP A 24 26.70 -5.12 17.86
C ASP A 24 25.27 -5.58 17.52
N VAL A 25 24.52 -4.72 16.83
CA VAL A 25 23.18 -5.04 16.35
C VAL A 25 23.33 -5.55 14.92
N SER A 26 23.32 -6.87 14.74
CA SER A 26 23.22 -7.46 13.41
C SER A 26 21.83 -7.21 12.85
N VAL A 27 21.77 -6.63 11.65
CA VAL A 27 20.55 -6.49 10.88
C VAL A 27 20.66 -7.39 9.66
N ASP A 28 19.88 -8.48 9.65
CA ASP A 28 19.86 -9.42 8.54
C ASP A 28 18.89 -8.94 7.45
N PHE A 29 19.45 -8.39 6.38
CA PHE A 29 18.71 -8.03 5.19
C PHE A 29 18.54 -9.25 4.28
N ASN A 30 17.39 -9.92 4.38
CA ASN A 30 17.01 -11.00 3.48
C ASN A 30 16.15 -10.43 2.33
N ALA A 31 16.64 -10.53 1.10
CA ALA A 31 15.88 -10.15 -0.10
C ALA A 31 15.92 -11.28 -1.14
N LYS A 32 14.76 -11.58 -1.74
CA LYS A 32 14.63 -12.55 -2.84
C LYS A 32 14.31 -11.77 -4.12
N VAL A 33 15.26 -11.73 -5.05
CA VAL A 33 15.02 -11.19 -6.39
C VAL A 33 14.43 -12.31 -7.23
N LEU A 34 13.19 -12.16 -7.66
CA LEU A 34 12.52 -13.09 -8.55
C LEU A 34 12.76 -12.68 -10.00
N SER A 35 12.91 -13.64 -10.91
CA SER A 35 13.19 -13.38 -12.33
C SER A 35 11.93 -13.15 -13.17
N THR A 36 10.74 -13.14 -12.57
CA THR A 36 9.46 -13.21 -13.31
C THR A 36 8.85 -11.85 -13.61
N THR A 37 9.41 -11.09 -14.55
CA THR A 37 8.84 -9.77 -14.86
C THR A 37 7.60 -9.88 -15.74
N CYS A 38 6.44 -9.46 -15.24
CA CYS A 38 5.23 -9.23 -16.04
C CYS A 38 5.10 -7.75 -16.41
N THR A 39 4.56 -7.48 -17.59
CA THR A 39 4.07 -6.14 -17.92
C THR A 39 2.69 -5.96 -17.30
N VAL A 40 2.50 -4.83 -16.61
CA VAL A 40 1.21 -4.46 -15.99
C VAL A 40 0.55 -3.38 -16.83
N SER A 41 -0.72 -3.55 -17.16
CA SER A 41 -1.55 -2.46 -17.70
C SER A 41 -2.88 -2.36 -16.96
N VAL A 42 -3.46 -1.16 -16.99
CA VAL A 42 -4.80 -0.89 -16.47
C VAL A 42 -5.72 -0.60 -17.65
N SER A 43 -6.93 -1.15 -17.65
CA SER A 43 -7.93 -0.88 -18.70
C SER A 43 -8.15 0.62 -18.89
N ASN A 44 -8.57 1.01 -20.10
CA ASN A 44 -8.88 2.40 -20.46
C ASN A 44 -7.71 3.38 -20.16
N SER A 45 -6.47 2.91 -20.34
CA SER A 45 -5.26 3.68 -20.07
C SER A 45 -5.18 4.22 -18.63
N GLY A 46 -5.75 3.48 -17.67
CA GLY A 46 -5.77 3.86 -16.26
C GLY A 46 -6.80 4.93 -15.88
N THR A 47 -7.73 5.26 -16.78
CA THR A 47 -8.80 6.22 -16.49
C THR A 47 -10.12 5.50 -16.27
N VAL A 48 -10.77 5.76 -15.14
CA VAL A 48 -12.10 5.22 -14.81
C VAL A 48 -13.07 6.36 -14.59
N ASP A 49 -14.06 6.50 -15.46
CA ASP A 49 -15.11 7.52 -15.33
C ASP A 49 -16.24 6.99 -14.43
N LEU A 50 -16.28 7.48 -13.18
CA LEU A 50 -17.32 7.12 -12.21
C LEU A 50 -18.71 7.70 -12.54
N GLY A 51 -18.80 8.61 -13.52
CA GLY A 51 -20.03 9.31 -13.87
C GLY A 51 -20.47 10.32 -12.81
N THR A 52 -21.76 10.69 -12.85
CA THR A 52 -22.38 11.65 -11.93
C THR A 52 -23.43 10.98 -11.06
N VAL A 53 -23.41 11.26 -9.76
CA VAL A 53 -24.42 10.78 -8.80
C VAL A 53 -25.09 11.97 -8.10
N SER A 54 -26.33 11.79 -7.65
CA SER A 54 -27.02 12.81 -6.85
C SER A 54 -26.55 12.78 -5.39
N LEU A 55 -26.80 13.84 -4.60
CA LEU A 55 -26.48 13.84 -3.17
C LEU A 55 -27.16 12.69 -2.40
N GLY A 56 -28.32 12.22 -2.88
CA GLY A 56 -29.04 11.08 -2.30
C GLY A 56 -28.28 9.76 -2.39
N TYR A 57 -27.27 9.66 -3.27
CA TYR A 57 -26.36 8.51 -3.35
C TYR A 57 -25.61 8.27 -2.04
N PHE A 58 -25.25 9.35 -1.32
CA PHE A 58 -24.49 9.29 -0.08
C PHE A 58 -25.37 9.12 1.16
N ALA A 59 -26.45 8.33 1.03
CA ALA A 59 -27.34 8.00 2.12
C ALA A 59 -26.60 7.36 3.32
N ARG A 60 -27.18 7.49 4.52
CA ARG A 60 -26.55 6.99 5.76
C ARG A 60 -26.43 5.47 5.73
N GLY A 61 -25.30 4.97 6.21
CA GLY A 61 -25.12 3.55 6.57
C GLY A 61 -24.30 2.72 5.58
N ILE A 62 -23.99 3.23 4.38
CA ILE A 62 -23.10 2.54 3.45
C ILE A 62 -21.65 2.78 3.85
N THR A 63 -20.97 1.71 4.27
CA THR A 63 -19.58 1.75 4.72
C THR A 63 -18.60 1.49 3.56
N ALA A 64 -17.33 1.78 3.78
CA ALA A 64 -16.25 1.44 2.84
C ALA A 64 -16.03 -0.08 2.68
N GLU A 65 -16.57 -0.92 3.58
CA GLU A 65 -16.50 -2.39 3.50
C GLU A 65 -17.61 -3.01 2.65
N GLN A 66 -18.68 -2.26 2.38
CA GLN A 66 -19.86 -2.81 1.73
C GLN A 66 -19.85 -2.52 0.23
N TYR A 67 -20.10 -3.57 -0.56
CA TYR A 67 -20.44 -3.38 -1.96
C TYR A 67 -21.73 -2.56 -2.07
N PHE A 68 -21.73 -1.60 -3.01
CA PHE A 68 -22.86 -0.76 -3.33
C PHE A 68 -22.76 -0.38 -4.81
N SER A 69 -23.88 -0.29 -5.52
CA SER A 69 -23.88 0.05 -6.95
C SER A 69 -23.58 1.55 -7.18
N GLY A 70 -23.53 1.99 -8.44
CA GLY A 70 -23.26 3.40 -8.81
C GLY A 70 -21.77 3.74 -8.93
N GLY A 71 -21.02 2.83 -9.54
CA GLY A 71 -19.58 2.91 -9.76
C GLY A 71 -19.21 2.10 -10.99
N GLN A 72 -17.93 1.87 -11.25
CA GLN A 72 -17.45 1.22 -12.47
C GLN A 72 -16.48 0.09 -12.19
N GLU A 73 -16.55 -0.94 -13.03
CA GLU A 73 -15.50 -1.95 -13.10
C GLU A 73 -14.30 -1.43 -13.89
N PHE A 74 -13.11 -1.87 -13.48
CA PHE A 74 -11.87 -1.71 -14.22
C PHE A 74 -11.01 -2.95 -14.03
N PHE A 75 -10.03 -3.16 -14.90
CA PHE A 75 -9.22 -4.36 -14.87
C PHE A 75 -7.72 -4.04 -14.86
N ILE A 76 -6.99 -4.89 -14.15
CA ILE A 76 -5.53 -4.97 -14.23
C ILE A 76 -5.18 -6.18 -15.10
N HIS A 77 -4.35 -5.96 -16.11
CA HIS A 77 -3.87 -7.02 -17.00
C HIS A 77 -2.39 -7.29 -16.75
N LEU A 78 -2.03 -8.57 -16.69
CA LEU A 78 -0.63 -9.01 -16.67
C LEU A 78 -0.34 -9.76 -17.95
N TYR A 79 0.69 -9.35 -18.67
CA TYR A 79 1.10 -9.96 -19.94
C TYR A 79 2.61 -9.91 -20.13
N ASN A 80 3.12 -10.66 -21.11
CA ASN A 80 4.55 -10.79 -21.37
C ASN A 80 5.35 -11.16 -20.11
N CYS A 81 4.79 -12.02 -19.26
CA CYS A 81 5.51 -12.53 -18.10
C CYS A 81 6.69 -13.39 -18.57
N SER A 82 7.90 -12.88 -18.42
CA SER A 82 9.14 -13.59 -18.74
C SER A 82 9.72 -14.23 -17.48
N GLY A 83 10.60 -15.23 -17.65
CA GLY A 83 11.20 -15.96 -16.52
C GLY A 83 10.30 -17.08 -15.98
N SER A 84 10.90 -18.07 -15.33
CA SER A 84 10.15 -19.08 -14.59
C SER A 84 9.83 -18.49 -13.23
N ALA A 85 8.54 -18.35 -12.87
CA ALA A 85 8.23 -18.13 -11.45
C ALA A 85 8.88 -19.29 -10.69
N PRO A 86 9.69 -19.03 -9.65
CA PRO A 86 10.32 -20.11 -8.93
C PRO A 86 9.24 -21.11 -8.52
N THR A 87 9.59 -22.39 -8.52
CA THR A 87 8.75 -23.41 -7.90
C THR A 87 8.39 -22.94 -6.50
N GLY A 88 7.13 -22.55 -6.29
CA GLY A 88 6.65 -21.95 -5.04
C GLY A 88 6.23 -20.48 -5.09
N THR A 89 6.24 -19.78 -6.25
CA THR A 89 5.47 -18.52 -6.35
C THR A 89 4.00 -18.85 -6.18
N THR A 90 3.43 -18.38 -5.08
CA THR A 90 2.06 -18.72 -4.68
C THR A 90 1.17 -17.50 -4.66
N ASN A 91 1.70 -16.28 -4.54
CA ASN A 91 0.85 -15.10 -4.39
C ASN A 91 1.22 -14.00 -5.39
N LEU A 92 0.19 -13.43 -6.00
CA LEU A 92 0.22 -12.14 -6.68
C LEU A 92 -0.35 -11.08 -5.75
N HIS A 93 0.36 -9.97 -5.61
CA HIS A 93 -0.10 -8.81 -4.86
C HIS A 93 -0.35 -7.65 -5.83
N LEU A 94 -1.53 -7.03 -5.72
CA LEU A 94 -1.94 -5.85 -6.48
C LEU A 94 -2.34 -4.74 -5.50
N ASP A 95 -1.37 -3.97 -5.02
CA ASP A 95 -1.57 -3.02 -3.93
C ASP A 95 -1.86 -1.61 -4.43
N PHE A 96 -2.94 -1.02 -3.94
CA PHE A 96 -3.43 0.26 -4.41
C PHE A 96 -3.10 1.37 -3.42
N LYS A 97 -2.30 2.36 -3.81
CA LYS A 97 -1.86 3.44 -2.91
C LYS A 97 -2.33 4.80 -3.42
N PRO A 98 -2.77 5.72 -2.54
CA PRO A 98 -3.00 7.10 -2.94
C PRO A 98 -1.71 7.69 -3.50
N LYS A 99 -1.75 8.28 -4.70
CA LYS A 99 -0.57 8.93 -5.30
C LYS A 99 -0.09 10.12 -4.45
N SER A 100 -1.02 10.79 -3.79
CA SER A 100 -0.75 11.85 -2.81
C SER A 100 -0.07 11.34 -1.52
N GLY A 101 0.02 10.02 -1.31
CA GLY A 101 0.70 9.40 -0.17
C GLY A 101 -0.14 9.20 1.09
N ALA A 102 -1.40 9.65 1.10
CA ALA A 102 -2.29 9.50 2.26
C ALA A 102 -3.73 9.18 1.84
N PHE A 103 -4.42 8.38 2.65
CA PHE A 103 -5.87 8.18 2.53
C PHE A 103 -6.63 9.43 3.00
N ALA A 104 -7.92 9.49 2.70
CA ALA A 104 -8.81 10.52 3.22
C ALA A 104 -8.75 10.57 4.75
N ALA A 105 -8.72 11.78 5.32
CA ALA A 105 -8.63 11.98 6.76
C ALA A 105 -9.72 11.20 7.51
N GLY A 106 -9.33 10.44 8.53
CA GLY A 106 -10.24 9.59 9.30
C GLY A 106 -10.50 8.20 8.68
N SER A 107 -9.88 7.88 7.53
CA SER A 107 -10.00 6.57 6.88
C SER A 107 -8.63 5.96 6.56
N ARG A 108 -8.61 4.63 6.46
CA ARG A 108 -7.49 3.84 5.93
C ARG A 108 -7.84 3.10 4.64
N GLN A 109 -8.99 3.43 4.05
CA GLN A 109 -9.59 2.66 2.94
C GLN A 109 -10.13 3.54 1.82
N ILE A 110 -10.39 4.82 2.13
CA ILE A 110 -11.01 5.76 1.21
C ILE A 110 -9.90 6.62 0.61
N PHE A 111 -9.69 6.50 -0.69
CA PHE A 111 -8.80 7.36 -1.46
C PHE A 111 -9.36 8.79 -1.47
N PRO A 112 -8.53 9.81 -1.23
CA PRO A 112 -8.99 11.17 -1.08
C PRO A 112 -9.49 11.74 -2.41
N ASN A 113 -10.45 12.66 -2.34
CA ASN A 113 -10.73 13.56 -3.45
C ASN A 113 -9.60 14.61 -3.50
N GLU A 114 -8.86 14.62 -4.61
CA GLU A 114 -7.73 15.51 -4.85
C GLU A 114 -8.15 16.84 -5.52
N GLU A 115 -9.44 17.01 -5.83
CA GLU A 115 -9.98 18.25 -6.37
C GLU A 115 -10.13 19.31 -5.26
N ALA A 116 -9.28 20.34 -5.29
CA ALA A 116 -9.26 21.40 -4.27
C ALA A 116 -10.63 22.07 -4.06
N ASN A 117 -11.33 22.36 -5.16
CA ASN A 117 -12.68 22.94 -5.18
C ASN A 117 -13.76 21.90 -5.47
N GLY A 118 -13.46 20.62 -5.21
CA GLY A 118 -14.35 19.50 -5.45
C GLY A 118 -15.37 19.25 -4.34
N ALA A 119 -16.12 18.15 -4.50
CA ALA A 119 -17.04 17.66 -3.50
C ALA A 119 -16.33 17.44 -2.16
N LYS A 120 -16.97 17.85 -1.06
CA LYS A 120 -16.46 17.67 0.30
C LYS A 120 -17.09 16.44 0.93
N ASN A 121 -16.34 15.80 1.82
CA ASN A 121 -16.72 14.57 2.51
C ASN A 121 -16.97 13.36 1.56
N VAL A 122 -16.35 13.38 0.39
CA VAL A 122 -16.40 12.30 -0.61
C VAL A 122 -14.98 11.90 -0.96
N GLY A 123 -14.75 10.60 -1.03
CA GLY A 123 -13.58 10.00 -1.64
C GLY A 123 -14.00 8.82 -2.51
N VAL A 124 -13.05 7.93 -2.78
CA VAL A 124 -13.26 6.77 -3.65
C VAL A 124 -12.79 5.51 -2.91
N VAL A 125 -13.47 4.40 -3.14
CA VAL A 125 -13.08 3.08 -2.64
C VAL A 125 -12.90 2.13 -3.80
N ILE A 126 -11.97 1.19 -3.65
CA ILE A 126 -11.70 0.15 -4.64
C ILE A 126 -11.97 -1.20 -3.98
N PHE A 127 -12.70 -2.06 -4.69
CA PHE A 127 -13.00 -3.42 -4.31
C PHE A 127 -12.35 -4.39 -5.29
N SER A 128 -11.81 -5.49 -4.78
CA SER A 128 -11.59 -6.66 -5.62
C SER A 128 -12.94 -7.28 -5.97
N THR A 129 -13.14 -7.55 -7.26
CA THR A 129 -14.32 -8.27 -7.78
C THR A 129 -13.93 -9.50 -8.58
N HIS A 130 -12.65 -9.89 -8.51
CA HIS A 130 -12.10 -11.04 -9.20
C HIS A 130 -12.83 -12.33 -8.78
N ASP A 131 -13.06 -12.53 -7.48
CA ASP A 131 -13.98 -13.52 -6.95
C ASP A 131 -15.31 -12.86 -6.59
N ARG A 132 -16.34 -13.10 -7.43
CA ARG A 132 -17.69 -12.55 -7.23
C ARG A 132 -18.39 -13.09 -5.97
N SER A 133 -17.93 -14.20 -5.41
CA SER A 133 -18.43 -14.74 -4.16
C SER A 133 -17.74 -14.15 -2.93
N ASN A 134 -16.56 -13.55 -3.11
CA ASN A 134 -15.75 -12.96 -2.06
C ASN A 134 -15.21 -11.58 -2.48
N MET A 135 -16.12 -10.61 -2.57
CA MET A 135 -15.78 -9.22 -2.87
C MET A 135 -15.37 -8.48 -1.61
N PHE A 136 -14.25 -7.77 -1.66
CA PHE A 136 -13.71 -7.04 -0.50
C PHE A 136 -13.05 -5.73 -0.93
N ASN A 137 -13.02 -4.73 -0.03
CA ASN A 137 -12.28 -3.49 -0.28
C ASN A 137 -10.77 -3.78 -0.26
N VAL A 138 -10.00 -3.26 -1.22
CA VAL A 138 -8.56 -3.58 -1.36
C VAL A 138 -7.73 -3.19 -0.14
N TRP A 139 -8.25 -2.35 0.75
CA TRP A 139 -7.73 -2.10 2.10
C TRP A 139 -8.72 -2.52 3.17
N SER A 140 -8.23 -3.03 4.29
CA SER A 140 -9.03 -3.26 5.51
C SER A 140 -9.14 -1.97 6.35
N PRO A 141 -10.11 -1.88 7.28
CA PRO A 141 -10.20 -0.76 8.22
C PRO A 141 -8.95 -0.57 9.09
N ALA A 142 -8.16 -1.63 9.26
CA ALA A 142 -6.88 -1.61 9.98
C ALA A 142 -5.72 -1.00 9.15
N GLY A 143 -5.93 -0.71 7.87
CA GLY A 143 -4.87 -0.23 6.97
C GLY A 143 -3.93 -1.34 6.54
N ILE A 144 -4.46 -2.53 6.29
CA ILE A 144 -3.75 -3.68 5.72
C ILE A 144 -4.27 -3.89 4.31
N SER A 145 -3.37 -3.96 3.32
CA SER A 145 -3.71 -4.31 1.93
C SER A 145 -4.23 -5.75 1.85
N ARG A 146 -5.27 -5.99 1.05
CA ARG A 146 -5.97 -7.27 0.96
C ARG A 146 -5.93 -7.92 -0.42
N SER A 147 -5.46 -7.19 -1.43
CA SER A 147 -5.46 -7.65 -2.83
C SER A 147 -4.31 -8.63 -3.10
N THR A 148 -4.39 -9.79 -2.45
CA THR A 148 -3.47 -10.90 -2.59
C THR A 148 -4.21 -12.10 -3.16
N TYR A 149 -3.67 -12.69 -4.22
CA TYR A 149 -4.32 -13.75 -4.96
C TYR A 149 -3.39 -14.94 -5.10
N THR A 150 -3.91 -16.13 -4.82
CA THR A 150 -3.15 -17.35 -5.05
C THR A 150 -3.02 -17.60 -6.55
N VAL A 151 -1.79 -17.73 -7.04
CA VAL A 151 -1.45 -17.92 -8.44
C VAL A 151 -0.42 -19.03 -8.60
N ASN A 152 -0.27 -19.52 -9.83
CA ASN A 152 0.90 -20.27 -10.25
C ASN A 152 1.58 -19.54 -11.42
N ALA A 153 2.81 -19.95 -11.75
CA ALA A 153 3.59 -19.32 -12.82
C ALA A 153 2.83 -19.18 -14.15
N GLN A 154 2.02 -20.18 -14.48
CA GLN A 154 1.31 -20.27 -15.76
C GLN A 154 0.03 -19.41 -15.76
N SER A 155 -0.63 -19.26 -14.60
CA SER A 155 -1.87 -18.51 -14.46
C SER A 155 -1.67 -16.99 -14.43
N MET A 156 -0.43 -16.50 -14.30
CA MET A 156 -0.14 -15.06 -14.28
C MET A 156 -0.07 -14.46 -15.69
N ASN A 157 0.47 -15.19 -16.66
CA ASN A 157 0.65 -14.63 -18.01
C ASN A 157 -0.68 -14.54 -18.77
N ASN A 158 -0.93 -13.39 -19.39
CA ASN A 158 -2.21 -13.06 -20.05
C ASN A 158 -3.40 -13.17 -19.09
N SER A 159 -3.21 -12.81 -17.82
CA SER A 159 -4.25 -12.80 -16.80
C SER A 159 -4.94 -11.45 -16.67
N THR A 160 -6.18 -11.47 -16.19
CA THR A 160 -7.00 -10.27 -15.97
C THR A 160 -7.64 -10.33 -14.59
N TRP A 161 -7.50 -9.23 -13.84
CA TRP A 161 -7.95 -9.10 -12.46
C TRP A 161 -9.00 -7.99 -12.39
N ALA A 162 -10.21 -8.35 -11.97
CA ALA A 162 -11.35 -7.46 -11.95
C ALA A 162 -11.43 -6.70 -10.62
N PHE A 163 -11.67 -5.39 -10.75
CA PHE A 163 -11.88 -4.49 -9.63
C PHE A 163 -13.09 -3.61 -9.91
N TYR A 164 -13.65 -3.07 -8.83
CA TYR A 164 -14.77 -2.15 -8.88
C TYR A 164 -14.47 -0.93 -8.05
N THR A 165 -14.77 0.25 -8.56
CA THR A 165 -14.57 1.50 -7.85
C THR A 165 -15.84 2.32 -7.81
N ARG A 166 -16.06 3.02 -6.69
CA ARG A 166 -17.23 3.90 -6.50
C ARG A 166 -16.89 5.05 -5.56
N MET A 167 -17.71 6.09 -5.63
CA MET A 167 -17.64 7.18 -4.65
C MET A 167 -18.07 6.67 -3.26
N GLN A 168 -17.45 7.21 -2.21
CA GLN A 168 -17.73 6.83 -0.82
C GLN A 168 -17.72 8.08 0.07
N LYS A 169 -18.71 8.15 0.95
CA LYS A 169 -18.76 9.15 2.02
C LYS A 169 -17.65 8.87 3.04
N ILE A 170 -16.85 9.88 3.40
CA ILE A 170 -15.69 9.70 4.29
C ILE A 170 -16.16 9.61 5.75
N ASP A 171 -16.79 10.66 6.23
CA ASP A 171 -17.38 10.76 7.56
C ASP A 171 -18.90 10.62 7.45
N ASN A 172 -19.42 9.57 8.08
CA ASN A 172 -20.85 9.26 8.06
C ASN A 172 -21.72 10.31 8.75
N ILE A 173 -21.19 11.09 9.71
CA ILE A 173 -21.95 12.13 10.42
C ILE A 173 -21.91 13.48 9.71
N ALA A 174 -20.88 13.77 8.92
CA ALA A 174 -20.79 15.02 8.17
C ALA A 174 -21.66 15.01 6.89
N SER A 175 -22.10 16.17 6.42
CA SER A 175 -22.81 16.31 5.14
C SER A 175 -21.85 16.19 3.96
N VAL A 176 -22.36 15.74 2.80
CA VAL A 176 -21.65 15.79 1.51
C VAL A 176 -22.01 17.08 0.78
N THR A 177 -21.04 17.71 0.13
CA THR A 177 -21.30 18.84 -0.79
C THR A 177 -21.12 18.40 -2.24
N ALA A 178 -21.83 19.07 -3.15
CA ALA A 178 -21.62 18.87 -4.58
C ALA A 178 -20.24 19.38 -5.02
N GLY A 179 -19.73 18.80 -6.11
CA GLY A 179 -18.47 19.20 -6.76
C GLY A 179 -17.82 18.03 -7.48
N LYS A 180 -16.72 18.31 -8.18
CA LYS A 180 -15.93 17.28 -8.87
C LYS A 180 -15.27 16.34 -7.87
N VAL A 181 -15.15 15.07 -8.23
CA VAL A 181 -14.33 14.08 -7.54
C VAL A 181 -13.27 13.60 -8.52
N ALA A 182 -12.00 13.74 -8.16
CA ALA A 182 -10.91 13.11 -8.87
C ALA A 182 -9.90 12.55 -7.87
N THR A 183 -9.30 11.42 -8.20
CA THR A 183 -8.31 10.76 -7.34
C THR A 183 -7.27 10.09 -8.22
N SER A 184 -6.02 10.10 -7.78
CA SER A 184 -4.92 9.43 -8.45
C SER A 184 -4.45 8.26 -7.59
N VAL A 185 -4.44 7.06 -8.17
CA VAL A 185 -4.07 5.83 -7.46
C VAL A 185 -2.90 5.17 -8.17
N LEU A 186 -1.90 4.75 -7.41
CA LEU A 186 -0.80 3.91 -7.84
C LEU A 186 -1.17 2.45 -7.60
N VAL A 187 -0.79 1.56 -8.52
CA VAL A 187 -0.89 0.11 -8.33
C VAL A 187 0.51 -0.48 -8.34
N ASP A 188 0.95 -0.97 -7.19
CA ASP A 188 2.20 -1.71 -7.04
C ASP A 188 1.90 -3.20 -7.26
N THR A 189 2.71 -3.86 -8.09
CA THR A 189 2.54 -5.28 -8.42
C THR A 189 3.80 -6.06 -8.08
N TRP A 190 3.66 -7.10 -7.26
CA TRP A 190 4.75 -8.03 -6.94
C TRP A 190 4.20 -9.42 -6.64
N TYR A 191 5.10 -10.39 -6.53
CA TYR A 191 4.79 -11.79 -6.35
C TYR A 191 5.81 -12.43 -5.40
N ASP A 192 5.42 -13.49 -4.69
CA ASP A 192 6.29 -14.25 -3.77
C ASP A 192 6.07 -15.76 -3.84
#